data_AF-A0A0A1HT04-F1
#
_entry.id   AF-A0A0A1HT04-F1
#
_cell.length_a   1.000
_cell.length_b   1.000
_cell.length_c   1.000
_cell.angle_alpha   90.00
_cell.angle_beta   90.00
_cell.angle_gamma   90.00
#
_symmetry.space_group_name_H-M   'P 1'
#
loop_
_entity.id
_entity.type
_entity.pdbx_description
1 polymer ?
#
loop_
_entity_poly.entity_id
_entity_poly.type
_entity_poly.pdbx_seq_one_letter_code
_entity_poly.pdbx_strand_id
1 'polypeptide(L)' 'MRLMMEGIQTLGMQAAEGTVERLQALIGHPLRTYEAFVREAVAGV' A
#
# COMPACT_ATOMS: atom_id res chain seq x y z
N MET A 1 22.70 7.21 3.64
CA MET A 1 21.23 7.13 3.73
C MET A 1 20.50 7.34 2.40
N ARG A 2 20.86 8.32 1.56
CA ARG A 2 20.20 8.56 0.25
C ARG A 2 20.14 7.33 -0.67
N LEU A 3 21.25 6.62 -0.82
CA LEU A 3 21.35 5.41 -1.67
C LEU A 3 20.45 4.25 -1.21
N MET A 4 20.18 4.16 0.10
CA MET A 4 19.30 3.13 0.67
C MET A 4 17.82 3.41 0.36
N MET A 5 17.43 4.69 0.41
CA MET A 5 16.08 5.15 0.01
C MET A 5 15.85 5.08 -1.49
N GLU A 6 16.86 5.36 -2.31
CA GLU A 6 16.80 5.17 -3.77
C GLU A 6 16.65 3.69 -4.13
N GLY A 7 17.36 2.79 -3.44
CA GLY A 7 17.22 1.35 -3.62
C GLY A 7 15.83 0.82 -3.25
N ILE A 8 15.25 1.29 -2.14
CA ILE A 8 13.87 0.91 -1.75
C ILE A 8 12.83 1.44 -2.73
N GLN A 9 13.01 2.66 -3.25
CA GLN A 9 12.10 3.22 -4.25
C GLN A 9 12.22 2.54 -5.61
N THR A 10 13.43 2.13 -6.01
CA THR A 10 13.69 1.54 -7.33
C THR A 10 13.40 0.04 -7.37
N LEU A 11 13.75 -0.70 -6.31
CA LEU A 11 13.69 -2.16 -6.25
C LEU A 11 12.68 -2.69 -5.21
N GLY A 12 12.39 -1.90 -4.17
CA GLY A 12 11.64 -2.37 -2.99
C GLY A 12 10.12 -2.30 -3.13
N MET A 13 9.57 -1.63 -4.14
CA MET A 13 8.13 -1.38 -4.26
C MET A 13 7.58 -1.62 -5.66
N GLN A 14 7.96 -2.74 -6.28
CA GLN A 14 7.23 -3.27 -7.43
C GLN A 14 6.47 -4.51 -6.98
N ALA A 15 5.17 -4.35 -6.75
CA ALA A 15 4.29 -5.48 -6.56
C ALA A 15 4.29 -6.32 -7.84
N ALA A 16 4.55 -7.63 -7.72
CA ALA A 16 4.28 -8.56 -8.81
C ALA A 16 2.76 -8.59 -9.07
N GLU A 17 2.36 -9.00 -10.27
CA GLU A 17 0.96 -9.31 -10.58
C GLU A 17 0.40 -10.29 -9.54
N GLY A 18 -0.81 -10.05 -9.03
CA GLY A 18 -1.43 -10.90 -8.00
C GLY A 18 -1.06 -10.57 -6.55
N THR A 19 -0.15 -9.61 -6.30
CA THR A 19 0.30 -9.28 -4.93
C THR A 19 -0.84 -8.71 -4.09
N VAL A 20 -1.71 -7.90 -4.67
CA VAL A 20 -2.85 -7.25 -3.99
C VAL A 20 -3.88 -8.30 -3.56
N GLU A 21 -4.20 -9.23 -4.46
CA GLU A 21 -5.10 -10.35 -4.24
C GLU A 21 -4.56 -11.25 -3.12
N ARG A 22 -3.27 -11.60 -3.18
CA ARG A 22 -2.61 -12.40 -2.15
C ARG A 22 -2.63 -11.70 -0.79
N LEU A 23 -2.35 -10.40 -0.75
CA LEU A 23 -2.34 -9.65 0.51
C LEU A 23 -3.73 -9.55 1.13
N GLN A 24 -4.76 -9.28 0.32
CA GLN A 24 -6.15 -9.26 0.76
C GLN A 24 -6.62 -10.62 1.29
N ALA A 25 -6.21 -11.72 0.65
CA ALA A 25 -6.51 -13.07 1.13
C ALA A 25 -5.85 -13.37 2.49
N LEU A 26 -4.62 -12.86 2.72
CA LEU A 26 -3.90 -13.04 3.99
C LEU A 26 -4.51 -12.23 5.14
N ILE A 27 -4.91 -10.98 4.89
CA ILE A 27 -5.47 -10.10 5.92
C ILE A 27 -6.99 -10.28 6.11
N GLY A 28 -7.66 -10.98 5.19
CA GLY A 28 -9.08 -11.33 5.30
C GLY A 28 -10.04 -10.18 5.01
N HIS A 29 -9.55 -9.06 4.46
CA HIS A 29 -10.38 -7.93 4.04
C HIS A 29 -9.76 -7.18 2.86
N PRO A 30 -10.54 -6.40 2.09
CA PRO A 30 -10.02 -5.59 1.00
C PRO A 30 -9.03 -4.53 1.49
N LEU A 31 -8.03 -4.22 0.67
CA LEU A 31 -7.17 -3.05 0.90
C LEU A 31 -7.95 -1.80 0.51
N ARG A 32 -7.98 -0.81 1.39
CA ARG A 32 -8.57 0.50 1.07
C ARG A 32 -7.61 1.34 0.25
N THR A 33 -8.16 2.15 -0.65
CA THR A 33 -7.38 3.17 -1.36
C THR A 33 -6.98 4.29 -0.42
N TYR A 34 -5.92 5.01 -0.77
CA TYR A 34 -5.52 6.20 -0.02
C TYR A 34 -6.64 7.26 0.02
N GLU A 35 -7.37 7.44 -1.09
CA GLU A 35 -8.51 8.35 -1.14
C GLU A 35 -9.63 7.95 -0.16
N ALA A 36 -9.99 6.67 -0.12
CA ALA A 36 -11.00 6.16 0.81
C ALA A 36 -10.56 6.39 2.26
N PHE A 37 -9.29 6.11 2.57
CA PHE A 37 -8.72 6.40 3.87
C PHE A 37 -8.79 7.88 4.24
N VAL A 38 -8.39 8.79 3.35
CA VAL A 38 -8.44 10.24 3.61
C VAL A 38 -9.87 10.68 3.87
N ARG A 39 -10.84 10.19 3.07
CA ARG A 39 -12.26 10.49 3.24
C ARG A 39 -12.79 10.03 4.60
N GLU A 40 -12.46 8.80 5.02
CA GLU A 40 -12.80 8.29 6.35
C GLU A 40 -12.20 9.16 7.46
N ALA A 41 -10.92 9.54 7.33
CA ALA A 41 -10.21 10.30 8.35
C ALA A 41 -10.75 11.73 8.53
N VAL A 42 -11.16 12.41 7.45
CA VAL A 42 -11.70 13.77 7.51
C VAL A 42 -13.19 13.83 7.85
N ALA A 43 -13.94 12.76 7.55
CA ALA A 43 -15.37 12.68 7.89
C ALA A 43 -15.62 12.42 9.39
N GLY A 44 -14.58 12.11 10.16
CA GLY A 44 -14.63 11.93 11.62
C GLY A 44 -14.31 13.17 12.45
N VAL A 45 -14.37 14.38 11.86
CA VAL A 45 -14.22 15.68 12.55
C VAL A 45 -15.58 16.34 12.74
#